data_AF-A0A1Q3NMC7-F1
#
_entry.id   AF-A0A1Q3NMC7-F1
#
_cell.length_a   1.000
_cell.length_b   1.000
_cell.length_c   1.000
_cell.angle_alpha   90.00
_cell.angle_beta   90.00
_cell.angle_gamma   90.00
#
_symmetry.space_group_name_H-M   'P 1'
#
loop_
_entity.id
_entity.type
_entity.pdbx_description
1 polymer ?
#
loop_
_entity_poly.entity_id
_entity_poly.type
_entity_poly.pdbx_seq_one_letter_code
_entity_poly.pdbx_strand_id
1 'polypeptide(L)'
;MKLLSNSFSKSGGGFALPTVLIASTVMLLILATTLVSVTSGVAVTLSNRHYNSYAKEASASGLAMAQACLKANNYTPQWSDASPLRPNTNCSGIVQPLVSPYVYDDGTLQTSFTINEPTNLANGVQ
;
A
#
# COMPACT_ATOMS: atom_id res chain seq x y z
N MET A 1 -47.39 5.69 -43.42
CA MET A 1 -47.18 6.98 -42.72
C MET A 1 -48.39 7.27 -41.84
N LYS A 2 -48.25 7.11 -40.52
CA LYS A 2 -49.14 7.54 -39.42
C LYS A 2 -48.43 7.14 -38.12
N LEU A 3 -47.42 7.93 -37.75
CA LEU A 3 -47.45 8.91 -36.65
C LEU A 3 -47.61 8.23 -35.27
N LEU A 4 -46.47 8.22 -34.56
CA LEU A 4 -46.31 7.91 -33.15
C LEU A 4 -47.27 8.77 -32.32
N SER A 5 -48.24 8.16 -31.65
CA SER A 5 -49.03 8.80 -30.59
C SER A 5 -48.54 8.27 -29.25
N ASN A 6 -47.61 9.01 -28.63
CA ASN A 6 -47.17 8.74 -27.27
C ASN A 6 -48.19 9.36 -26.31
N SER A 7 -49.15 8.56 -25.86
CA SER A 7 -50.18 8.96 -24.90
C SER A 7 -49.62 8.92 -23.47
N PHE A 8 -49.01 10.00 -23.01
CA PHE A 8 -48.87 10.24 -21.57
C PHE A 8 -50.24 10.65 -21.02
N SER A 9 -50.98 9.66 -20.53
CA SER A 9 -52.27 9.84 -19.86
C SER A 9 -52.07 10.47 -18.48
N LYS A 10 -52.67 11.64 -18.28
CA LYS A 10 -52.72 12.39 -17.02
C LYS A 10 -53.79 11.77 -16.12
N SER A 11 -53.39 11.17 -14.99
CA SER A 11 -54.29 10.76 -13.91
C SER A 11 -54.03 11.59 -12.65
N GLY A 12 -55.12 11.96 -11.96
CA GLY A 12 -55.18 13.02 -10.96
C GLY A 12 -54.53 12.73 -9.60
N GLY A 13 -54.38 13.80 -8.82
CA GLY A 13 -53.94 13.80 -7.42
C GLY A 13 -52.76 14.74 -7.16
N GLY A 14 -53.02 15.92 -6.58
CA GLY A 14 -52.06 17.00 -6.33
C GLY A 14 -51.01 16.71 -5.24
N PHE A 15 -50.20 15.67 -5.41
CA PHE A 15 -49.09 15.34 -4.50
C PHE A 15 -47.83 14.82 -5.23
N ALA A 16 -47.83 14.81 -6.57
CA ALA A 16 -46.68 14.33 -7.37
C ALA A 16 -45.52 15.34 -7.45
N LEU A 17 -45.80 16.66 -7.45
CA LEU A 17 -44.75 17.68 -7.61
C LEU A 17 -43.74 17.69 -6.46
N PRO A 18 -44.17 17.65 -5.18
CA PRO A 18 -43.23 17.61 -4.06
C PRO A 18 -42.51 16.26 -3.95
N THR A 19 -43.16 15.16 -4.30
CA THR A 19 -42.57 13.81 -4.18
C THR A 19 -41.47 13.56 -5.19
N VAL A 20 -41.57 14.09 -6.41
CA VAL A 20 -40.48 14.02 -7.40
C VAL A 20 -39.27 14.85 -6.95
N LEU A 21 -39.50 16.01 -6.33
CA LEU A 21 -38.41 16.83 -5.77
C LEU A 21 -37.70 16.11 -4.61
N ILE A 22 -38.45 15.47 -3.71
CA ILE A 22 -37.88 14.69 -2.59
C ILE A 22 -37.13 13.46 -3.10
N ALA A 23 -37.67 12.73 -4.08
CA ALA A 23 -37.00 11.56 -4.65
C ALA A 23 -35.65 11.93 -5.31
N SER A 24 -35.60 13.09 -6.00
CA SER A 24 -34.37 13.58 -6.63
C SER A 24 -33.29 13.93 -5.60
N THR A 25 -33.64 14.61 -4.50
CA THR A 25 -32.65 14.98 -3.48
C THR A 25 -32.17 13.74 -2.73
N VAL A 26 -33.06 12.79 -2.43
CA VAL A 26 -32.68 11.53 -1.79
C VAL A 26 -31.74 10.72 -2.67
N MET A 27 -32.03 10.57 -3.98
CA MET A 27 -31.10 9.89 -4.90
C MET A 27 -29.74 10.61 -5.00
N LEU A 28 -29.73 11.94 -5.06
CA LEU A 28 -28.48 12.72 -5.07
C LEU A 28 -27.68 12.50 -3.79
N LEU A 29 -28.34 12.49 -2.62
CA LEU A 29 -27.70 12.25 -1.32
C LEU A 29 -27.16 10.82 -1.19
N ILE A 30 -27.87 9.82 -1.72
CA ILE A 30 -27.38 8.43 -1.76
C ILE A 30 -26.11 8.35 -2.64
N LEU A 31 -26.09 9.00 -3.81
CA LEU A 31 -24.91 9.00 -4.66
C LEU A 31 -23.72 9.72 -3.99
N ALA A 32 -23.96 10.86 -3.33
CA ALA A 32 -22.92 11.60 -2.64
C ALA A 32 -22.33 10.81 -1.46
N THR A 33 -23.18 10.20 -0.63
CA THR A 33 -22.74 9.42 0.53
C THR A 33 -21.96 8.17 0.12
N THR A 34 -22.42 7.44 -0.89
CA THR A 34 -21.71 6.26 -1.43
C THR A 34 -20.36 6.63 -2.01
N LEU A 35 -20.23 7.74 -2.74
CA LEU A 35 -18.94 8.22 -3.25
C LEU A 35 -17.94 8.52 -2.11
N VAL A 36 -18.40 9.15 -1.02
CA VAL A 36 -17.55 9.46 0.14
C VAL A 36 -17.09 8.18 0.86
N SER A 37 -17.96 7.17 0.98
CA SER A 37 -17.60 5.87 1.55
C SER A 37 -16.61 5.09 0.68
N VAL A 38 -16.76 5.14 -0.65
CA VAL A 38 -15.82 4.47 -1.57
C VAL A 38 -14.48 5.18 -1.60
N THR A 39 -14.47 6.52 -1.65
CA THR A 39 -13.22 7.30 -1.70
C THR A 39 -12.40 7.20 -0.43
N SER A 40 -13.02 7.11 0.75
CA SER A 40 -12.29 6.87 2.01
C SER A 40 -11.62 5.48 2.04
N GLY A 41 -12.32 4.44 1.55
CA GLY A 41 -11.73 3.10 1.38
C GLY A 41 -10.60 3.08 0.34
N VAL A 42 -10.74 3.81 -0.76
CA VAL A 42 -9.71 3.93 -1.80
C VAL A 42 -8.51 4.76 -1.32
N ALA A 43 -8.72 5.83 -0.54
CA ALA A 43 -7.64 6.64 0.00
C ALA A 43 -6.76 5.85 1.00
N VAL A 44 -7.39 5.09 1.90
CA VAL A 44 -6.66 4.22 2.84
C VAL A 44 -5.95 3.09 2.10
N THR A 45 -6.59 2.49 1.10
CA THR A 45 -5.95 1.41 0.32
C THR A 45 -4.84 1.90 -0.60
N LEU A 46 -4.93 3.12 -1.15
CA LEU A 46 -3.89 3.72 -1.99
C LEU A 46 -2.65 4.09 -1.16
N SER A 47 -2.84 4.69 0.02
CA SER A 47 -1.74 4.93 0.95
C SER A 47 -1.06 3.63 1.35
N ASN A 48 -1.84 2.61 1.72
CA ASN A 48 -1.28 1.30 2.12
C ASN A 48 -0.52 0.61 0.96
N ARG A 49 -0.97 0.75 -0.29
CA ARG A 49 -0.24 0.21 -1.46
C ARG A 49 1.11 0.89 -1.65
N HIS A 50 1.16 2.21 -1.45
CA HIS A 50 2.39 2.99 -1.62
C HIS A 50 3.42 2.62 -0.54
N TYR A 51 3.02 2.54 0.73
CA TYR A 51 3.90 2.08 1.82
C TYR A 51 4.40 0.63 1.61
N ASN A 52 3.52 -0.27 1.14
CA ASN A 52 3.92 -1.64 0.83
C ASN A 52 4.96 -1.72 -0.30
N SER A 53 4.90 -0.82 -1.28
CA SER A 53 5.92 -0.78 -2.34
C SER A 53 7.30 -0.41 -1.79
N TYR A 54 7.37 0.61 -0.92
CA TYR A 54 8.62 1.01 -0.27
C TYR A 54 9.17 -0.06 0.67
N ALA A 55 8.30 -0.70 1.46
CA ALA A 55 8.70 -1.81 2.33
C ALA A 55 9.24 -3.00 1.52
N LYS A 56 8.62 -3.30 0.37
CA LYS A 56 9.07 -4.36 -0.54
C LYS A 56 10.43 -4.03 -1.16
N GLU A 57 10.64 -2.79 -1.59
CA GLU A 57 11.93 -2.34 -2.14
C GLU A 57 13.05 -2.38 -1.10
N ALA A 58 12.77 -1.92 0.12
CA ALA A 58 13.72 -2.00 1.23
C ALA A 58 14.06 -3.47 1.59
N SER A 59 13.05 -4.35 1.55
CA SER A 59 13.25 -5.78 1.78
C SER A 59 14.09 -6.43 0.66
N ALA A 60 13.81 -6.11 -0.60
CA ALA A 60 14.59 -6.60 -1.75
C ALA A 60 16.05 -6.14 -1.68
N SER A 61 16.27 -4.90 -1.27
CA SER A 61 17.61 -4.34 -1.03
C SER A 61 18.35 -5.07 0.10
N GLY A 62 17.65 -5.36 1.20
CA GLY A 62 18.21 -6.16 2.30
C GLY A 62 18.58 -7.57 1.85
N LEU A 63 17.69 -8.25 1.11
CA LEU A 63 17.97 -9.59 0.57
C LEU A 63 19.18 -9.57 -0.39
N ALA A 64 19.28 -8.56 -1.26
CA ALA A 64 20.42 -8.42 -2.17
C ALA A 64 21.74 -8.23 -1.40
N MET A 65 21.73 -7.42 -0.33
CA MET A 65 22.89 -7.23 0.55
C MET A 65 23.27 -8.53 1.27
N ALA A 66 22.30 -9.22 1.87
CA ALA A 66 22.55 -10.51 2.52
C ALA A 66 23.13 -11.52 1.53
N GLN A 67 22.57 -11.63 0.33
CA GLN A 67 23.10 -12.52 -0.72
C GLN A 67 24.53 -12.15 -1.13
N ALA A 68 24.85 -10.86 -1.26
CA ALA A 68 26.20 -10.41 -1.56
C ALA A 68 27.18 -10.79 -0.45
N CYS A 69 26.77 -10.60 0.82
CA CYS A 69 27.58 -10.98 1.97
C CYS A 69 27.77 -12.50 2.10
N LEU A 70 26.73 -13.30 1.80
CA LEU A 70 26.86 -14.76 1.74
C LEU A 70 27.83 -15.17 0.65
N LYS A 71 27.69 -14.64 -0.57
CA LYS A 71 28.60 -14.97 -1.69
C LYS A 71 30.06 -14.64 -1.38
N ALA A 72 30.31 -13.52 -0.68
CA ALA A 72 31.67 -13.12 -0.28
C ALA A 72 32.28 -14.03 0.80
N ASN A 73 31.45 -14.60 1.69
CA ASN A 73 31.90 -15.38 2.85
C ASN A 73 31.62 -16.89 2.71
N ASN A 74 31.69 -17.45 1.49
CA ASN A 74 31.43 -18.89 1.23
C ASN A 74 30.07 -19.37 1.75
N TYR A 75 29.02 -18.56 1.58
CA TYR A 75 27.67 -18.79 2.09
C TYR A 75 27.57 -18.94 3.62
N THR A 76 28.57 -18.44 4.34
CA THR A 76 28.55 -18.41 5.81
C THR A 76 28.11 -17.03 6.27
N PRO A 77 26.99 -16.92 7.00
CA PRO A 77 26.58 -15.65 7.60
C PRO A 77 27.62 -15.21 8.65
N GLN A 78 28.04 -13.96 8.59
CA GLN A 78 29.01 -13.37 9.54
C GLN A 78 28.36 -12.37 10.51
N TRP A 79 27.09 -12.01 10.26
CA TRP A 79 26.27 -11.19 11.14
C TRP A 79 25.48 -12.08 12.09
N SER A 80 25.07 -11.53 13.23
CA SER A 80 24.34 -12.23 14.30
C SER A 80 23.19 -11.37 14.82
N ASP A 81 22.35 -11.90 15.71
CA ASP A 81 21.29 -11.11 16.34
C ASP A 81 21.82 -9.95 17.19
N ALA A 82 23.03 -10.10 17.74
CA ALA A 82 23.73 -9.03 18.46
C ALA A 82 24.32 -7.96 17.51
N SER A 83 24.49 -8.28 16.23
CA SER A 83 25.04 -7.39 15.21
C SER A 83 24.33 -7.65 13.86
N PRO A 84 23.07 -7.19 13.73
CA PRO A 84 22.27 -7.48 12.54
C PRO A 84 22.73 -6.65 11.34
N LEU A 85 22.44 -7.12 10.13
CA LEU A 85 22.68 -6.31 8.93
C LEU A 85 21.64 -5.20 8.82
N ARG A 86 22.14 -4.01 8.57
CA ARG A 86 21.41 -2.78 8.26
C ARG A 86 22.05 -2.12 7.03
N PRO A 87 21.37 -1.17 6.39
CA PRO A 87 21.94 -0.45 5.23
C PRO A 87 23.31 0.16 5.50
N ASN A 88 23.58 0.56 6.74
CA ASN A 88 24.84 1.15 7.17
C ASN A 88 25.84 0.17 7.80
N THR A 89 25.62 -1.15 7.74
CA THR A 89 26.57 -2.13 8.31
C THR A 89 27.38 -2.82 7.24
N ASN A 90 28.55 -3.34 7.59
CA ASN A 90 29.26 -4.29 6.73
C ASN A 90 28.69 -5.72 6.87
N CYS A 91 29.25 -6.68 6.13
CA CYS A 91 28.82 -8.10 6.18
C CYS A 91 29.02 -8.78 7.54
N SER A 92 29.71 -8.17 8.50
CA SER A 92 29.86 -8.65 9.87
C SER A 92 28.88 -7.97 10.85
N GLY A 93 27.95 -7.14 10.36
CA GLY A 93 27.01 -6.39 11.20
C GLY A 93 27.63 -5.18 11.91
N ILE A 94 28.84 -4.76 11.52
CA ILE A 94 29.51 -3.59 12.11
C ILE A 94 29.02 -2.33 11.40
N VAL A 95 28.48 -1.40 12.18
CA VAL A 95 28.00 -0.10 11.69
C VAL A 95 29.16 0.74 11.16
N GLN A 96 29.00 1.22 9.92
CA GLN A 96 29.90 2.17 9.28
C GLN A 96 29.33 3.59 9.45
N PRO A 97 30.01 4.49 10.18
CA PRO A 97 29.49 5.81 10.52
C PRO A 97 29.37 6.79 9.34
N LEU A 98 29.96 6.46 8.20
CA LEU A 98 29.93 7.28 6.97
C LEU A 98 28.85 6.84 5.98
N VAL A 99 28.03 5.84 6.34
CA VAL A 99 26.98 5.27 5.48
C VAL A 99 25.62 5.57 6.09
N SER A 100 24.66 5.99 5.27
CA SER A 100 23.30 6.27 5.71
C SER A 100 22.61 4.99 6.24
N PRO A 101 21.91 5.04 7.38
CA PRO A 101 21.16 3.90 7.92
C PRO A 101 19.85 3.62 7.15
N TYR A 102 19.53 4.43 6.14
CA TYR A 102 18.29 4.36 5.37
C TYR A 102 18.58 3.99 3.91
N VAL A 103 17.72 3.13 3.35
CA VAL A 103 17.72 2.76 1.92
C VAL A 103 17.16 3.90 1.07
N TYR A 104 16.17 4.61 1.62
CA TYR A 104 15.56 5.78 1.01
C TYR A 104 15.28 6.81 2.10
N ASP A 105 15.67 8.05 1.85
CA ASP A 105 15.45 9.21 2.72
C ASP A 105 15.02 10.40 1.84
N ASP A 106 13.83 10.93 2.11
CA ASP A 106 13.29 12.14 1.50
C ASP A 106 12.84 13.16 2.57
N GLY A 107 13.42 13.09 3.78
CA GLY A 107 13.10 13.96 4.92
C GLY A 107 11.74 13.70 5.60
N THR A 108 10.73 13.23 4.86
CA THR A 108 9.39 12.89 5.39
C THR A 108 9.19 11.38 5.53
N LEU A 109 9.77 10.59 4.62
CA LEU A 109 9.70 9.14 4.60
C LEU A 109 11.11 8.57 4.64
N GLN A 110 11.33 7.64 5.57
CA GLN A 110 12.59 6.92 5.71
C GLN A 110 12.31 5.43 5.68
N THR A 111 13.08 4.68 4.90
CA THR A 111 12.98 3.23 4.81
C THR A 111 14.29 2.61 5.22
N SER A 112 14.23 1.53 5.99
CA SER A 112 15.39 0.76 6.42
C SER A 112 15.01 -0.72 6.46
N PHE A 113 16.01 -1.58 6.44
CA PHE A 113 15.86 -3.01 6.68
C PHE A 113 16.73 -3.42 7.85
N THR A 114 16.35 -4.51 8.51
CA THR A 114 17.19 -5.18 9.51
C THR A 114 17.13 -6.67 9.23
N ILE A 115 18.29 -7.29 9.06
CA ILE A 115 18.43 -8.71 8.81
C ILE A 115 19.12 -9.30 10.02
N ASN A 116 18.36 -10.07 10.77
CA ASN A 116 18.82 -10.82 11.93
C ASN A 116 19.64 -12.03 11.46
N GLU A 117 20.18 -12.77 12.42
CA GLU A 117 20.89 -14.00 12.08
C GLU A 117 19.96 -14.97 11.35
N PRO A 118 20.42 -15.67 10.32
CA PRO A 118 19.64 -16.73 9.73
C PRO A 118 19.56 -17.88 10.75
N THR A 119 18.47 -17.91 11.51
CA THR A 119 18.17 -18.97 12.49
C THR A 119 18.04 -20.36 11.86
N ASN A 120 18.01 -20.43 10.53
CA ASN A 120 18.30 -21.60 9.72
C ASN A 120 18.97 -21.13 8.41
N LEU A 121 20.06 -21.79 8.00
CA LEU A 121 20.45 -21.87 6.60
C LEU A 121 19.24 -22.44 5.85
N ALA A 122 18.44 -21.56 5.26
CA ALA A 122 17.15 -21.90 4.70
C ALA A 122 17.31 -22.85 3.51
N ASN A 123 17.40 -24.15 3.79
CA ASN A 123 16.93 -25.22 2.92
C ASN A 123 15.38 -25.23 2.91
N GLY A 124 14.76 -24.07 2.67
CA GLY A 124 13.38 -23.93 2.22
C GLY A 124 12.29 -24.83 2.82
N VAL A 125 12.26 -25.03 4.15
CA VAL A 125 11.09 -25.65 4.81
C VAL A 125 10.65 -24.87 6.04
N GLN A 126 9.70 -23.96 5.81
CA GLN A 126 8.63 -23.63 6.74
C GLN A 126 7.34 -23.74 5.94
#